data_AF-A0A959TAK9-F1
#
_entry.id   AF-A0A959TAK9-F1
#
_cell.length_a   1.000
_cell.length_b   1.000
_cell.length_c   1.000
_cell.angle_alpha   90.00
_cell.angle_beta   90.00
_cell.angle_gamma   90.00
#
_symmetry.space_group_name_H-M   'P 1'
#
loop_
_entity.id
_entity.type
_entity.pdbx_description
1 polymer ?
#
loop_
_entity_poly.entity_id
_entity_poly.type
_entity_poly.pdbx_seq_one_letter_code
_entity_poly.pdbx_strand_id
1 'polypeptide(L)'
;MKAKRTPFLLAACGLLGSCAMHHSVVGDKAFDRMAYAEAARHYEAVLQRRPDDREAALRAAKAYHLQNQHARAQELLAHAATIAPLTREEDLLRVRSWIALEQYDEARKQVDRSLKETPEDGEFLALQRNLDKRTVLFADTSLFTLEHVELPGISNAFSPSPCGDKLLIAADRPISGSQRNPWNGESFLDLYLLDPATGTVTGLPGDVNGRFHEGPAVIAPDGRTLYFTR
;
A
#
# COMPACT_ATOMS: atom_id res chain seq x y z
N MET A 1 -25.15 -56.99 32.97
CA MET A 1 -25.46 -55.61 32.52
C MET A 1 -24.17 -54.97 32.04
N LYS A 2 -24.01 -54.70 30.73
CA LYS A 2 -22.79 -54.09 30.15
C LYS A 2 -23.01 -52.59 30.03
N ALA A 3 -22.27 -51.79 30.80
CA ALA A 3 -22.28 -50.33 30.68
C ALA A 3 -21.60 -49.91 29.36
N LYS A 4 -22.35 -49.25 28.47
CA LYS A 4 -21.80 -48.63 27.27
C LYS A 4 -21.00 -47.39 27.68
N ARG A 5 -19.71 -47.35 27.34
CA ARG A 5 -18.90 -46.13 27.46
C ARG A 5 -19.13 -45.27 26.22
N THR A 6 -19.73 -44.11 26.41
CA THR A 6 -19.86 -43.07 25.38
C THR A 6 -18.50 -42.38 25.23
N PRO A 7 -17.89 -42.32 24.03
CA PRO A 7 -16.66 -41.55 23.86
C PRO A 7 -16.98 -40.06 23.88
N PHE A 8 -16.27 -39.34 24.75
CA PHE A 8 -16.26 -37.89 24.82
C PHE A 8 -15.59 -37.35 23.54
N LEU A 9 -16.39 -36.87 22.58
CA LEU A 9 -15.93 -36.02 21.49
C LEU A 9 -16.12 -34.56 21.94
N LEU A 10 -15.17 -34.06 22.72
CA LEU A 10 -15.05 -32.63 22.99
C LEU A 10 -13.58 -32.23 22.83
N ALA A 11 -13.37 -31.05 22.23
CA ALA A 11 -12.12 -30.30 22.11
C ALA A 11 -11.30 -30.41 20.81
N ALA A 12 -11.94 -30.22 19.65
CA ALA A 12 -11.23 -29.77 18.43
C ALA A 12 -11.61 -28.34 17.98
N CYS A 13 -12.79 -27.82 18.34
CA CYS A 13 -13.24 -26.49 17.91
C CYS A 13 -12.63 -25.30 18.68
N GLY A 14 -12.03 -25.50 19.86
CA GLY A 14 -11.48 -24.41 20.68
C GLY A 14 -10.12 -23.88 20.20
N LEU A 15 -9.31 -24.72 19.56
CA LEU A 15 -7.92 -24.38 19.20
C LEU A 15 -7.84 -23.46 17.97
N LEU A 16 -8.73 -23.63 16.99
CA LEU A 16 -8.75 -22.79 15.78
C LEU A 16 -9.12 -21.34 16.08
N GLY A 17 -10.03 -21.11 17.03
CA GLY A 17 -10.45 -19.76 17.40
C GLY A 17 -9.38 -18.97 18.16
N SER A 18 -8.57 -19.65 18.97
CA SER A 18 -7.49 -19.00 19.73
C SER A 18 -6.37 -18.48 18.83
N CYS A 19 -6.01 -19.21 17.77
CA CYS A 19 -4.95 -18.78 16.84
C CYS A 19 -5.39 -17.61 15.95
N ALA A 20 -6.63 -17.64 15.44
CA ALA A 20 -7.19 -16.54 14.66
C ALA A 20 -7.25 -15.25 15.50
N MET A 21 -7.80 -15.34 16.72
CA MET A 21 -7.87 -14.19 17.64
C MET A 21 -6.49 -13.63 17.98
N HIS A 22 -5.49 -14.48 18.21
CA HIS A 22 -4.13 -14.03 18.43
C HIS A 22 -3.58 -13.23 17.25
N HIS A 23 -3.76 -13.72 16.02
CA HIS A 23 -3.31 -13.00 14.83
C HIS A 23 -4.06 -11.69 14.59
N SER A 24 -5.37 -11.63 14.86
CA SER A 24 -6.12 -10.35 14.81
C SER A 24 -5.50 -9.31 15.76
N VAL A 25 -5.28 -9.67 17.03
CA VAL A 25 -4.72 -8.76 18.04
C VAL A 25 -3.29 -8.31 17.68
N VAL A 26 -2.45 -9.21 17.18
CA VAL A 26 -1.10 -8.84 16.74
C VAL A 26 -1.16 -7.96 15.48
N GLY A 27 -2.05 -8.28 14.54
CA GLY A 27 -2.31 -7.48 13.35
C GLY A 27 -2.75 -6.05 13.68
N ASP A 28 -3.68 -5.88 14.61
CA ASP A 28 -4.16 -4.58 15.07
C ASP A 28 -3.02 -3.77 15.70
N LYS A 29 -2.24 -4.37 16.61
CA LYS A 29 -1.08 -3.70 17.22
C LYS A 29 -0.02 -3.31 16.18
N ALA A 30 0.21 -4.15 15.18
CA ALA A 30 1.13 -3.83 14.08
C ALA A 30 0.58 -2.69 13.23
N PHE A 31 -0.72 -2.68 12.95
CA PHE A 31 -1.39 -1.62 12.20
C PHE A 31 -1.31 -0.28 12.93
N ASP A 32 -1.57 -0.24 14.24
CA ASP A 32 -1.55 0.96 15.07
C ASP A 32 -0.16 1.63 15.10
N ARG A 33 0.91 0.84 14.97
CA ARG A 33 2.30 1.34 14.87
C ARG A 33 2.78 1.54 13.44
N MET A 34 1.88 1.53 12.46
CA MET A 34 2.14 1.70 11.02
C MET A 34 3.02 0.59 10.41
N ALA A 35 3.12 -0.58 11.05
CA ALA A 35 3.80 -1.75 10.53
C ALA A 35 2.86 -2.54 9.59
N TYR A 36 2.42 -1.92 8.50
CA TYR A 36 1.34 -2.45 7.64
C TYR A 36 1.71 -3.75 6.93
N ALA A 37 2.99 -3.94 6.55
CA ALA A 37 3.45 -5.20 5.97
C ALA A 37 3.25 -6.37 6.94
N GLU A 38 3.57 -6.16 8.22
CA GLU A 38 3.36 -7.17 9.27
C GLU A 38 1.86 -7.36 9.58
N ALA A 39 1.10 -6.26 9.66
CA ALA A 39 -0.33 -6.30 9.91
C ALA A 39 -1.06 -7.12 8.83
N ALA A 40 -0.77 -6.84 7.55
CA ALA A 40 -1.33 -7.57 6.41
C ALA A 40 -1.08 -9.08 6.52
N ARG A 41 0.16 -9.50 6.79
CA ARG A 41 0.51 -10.92 6.98
C ARG A 41 -0.29 -11.57 8.12
N HIS A 42 -0.53 -10.85 9.20
CA HIS A 42 -1.32 -11.36 10.32
C HIS A 42 -2.80 -11.50 9.98
N TYR A 43 -3.39 -10.52 9.30
CA TYR A 43 -4.78 -10.64 8.84
C TYR A 43 -4.95 -11.74 7.79
N GLU A 44 -3.99 -11.93 6.88
CA GLU A 44 -4.00 -13.08 5.96
C GLU A 44 -3.94 -14.42 6.70
N ALA A 45 -3.17 -14.51 7.78
CA ALA A 45 -3.13 -15.70 8.61
C ALA A 45 -4.47 -15.97 9.34
N VAL A 46 -5.27 -14.93 9.62
CA VAL A 46 -6.66 -15.08 10.09
C VAL A 46 -7.51 -15.68 8.96
N LEU A 47 -7.47 -15.08 7.77
CA LEU A 47 -8.26 -15.51 6.61
C LEU A 47 -7.96 -16.94 6.14
N GLN A 48 -6.72 -17.41 6.28
CA GLN A 48 -6.36 -18.81 6.01
C GLN A 48 -7.13 -19.80 6.91
N ARG A 49 -7.52 -19.39 8.11
CA ARG A 49 -8.23 -20.23 9.10
C ARG A 49 -9.72 -19.95 9.12
N ARG A 50 -10.11 -18.70 8.87
CA ARG A 50 -11.48 -18.20 8.82
C ARG A 50 -11.66 -17.38 7.54
N PRO A 51 -11.86 -18.04 6.39
CA PRO A 51 -12.02 -17.34 5.12
C PRO A 51 -13.22 -16.38 5.14
N ASP A 52 -14.21 -16.57 5.98
CA ASP A 52 -15.39 -15.72 6.13
C ASP A 52 -15.22 -14.56 7.14
N ASP A 53 -14.01 -14.34 7.67
CA ASP A 53 -13.72 -13.23 8.59
C ASP A 53 -13.64 -11.89 7.82
N ARG A 54 -14.80 -11.24 7.67
CA ARG A 54 -14.95 -9.96 6.95
C ARG A 54 -14.06 -8.86 7.52
N GLU A 55 -13.92 -8.76 8.84
CA GLU A 55 -13.10 -7.72 9.47
C GLU A 55 -11.63 -7.93 9.12
N ALA A 56 -11.13 -9.16 9.20
CA ALA A 56 -9.77 -9.47 8.77
C ALA A 56 -9.53 -9.14 7.29
N ALA A 57 -10.51 -9.41 6.41
CA ALA A 57 -10.42 -9.04 4.99
C ALA A 57 -10.31 -7.52 4.78
N LEU A 58 -11.15 -6.73 5.46
CA LEU A 58 -11.13 -5.26 5.36
C LEU A 58 -9.86 -4.65 5.96
N ARG A 59 -9.41 -5.18 7.10
CA ARG A 59 -8.16 -4.77 7.74
C ARG A 59 -6.94 -5.08 6.87
N ALA A 60 -6.91 -6.27 6.27
CA ALA A 60 -5.90 -6.63 5.28
C ALA A 60 -5.94 -5.70 4.07
N ALA A 61 -7.13 -5.43 3.51
CA ALA A 61 -7.28 -4.54 2.37
C ALA A 61 -6.75 -3.13 2.66
N LYS A 62 -7.10 -2.57 3.82
CA LYS A 62 -6.59 -1.26 4.26
C LYS A 62 -5.07 -1.26 4.43
N ALA A 63 -4.51 -2.32 5.01
CA ALA A 63 -3.05 -2.46 5.16
C ALA A 63 -2.34 -2.53 3.80
N TYR A 64 -2.89 -3.26 2.83
CA TYR A 64 -2.34 -3.31 1.47
C TYR A 64 -2.51 -1.99 0.72
N HIS A 65 -3.65 -1.31 0.86
CA HIS A 65 -3.87 0.01 0.29
C HIS A 65 -2.83 1.03 0.76
N LEU A 66 -2.52 1.05 2.06
CA LEU A 66 -1.50 1.95 2.64
C LEU A 66 -0.07 1.63 2.15
N GLN A 67 0.15 0.42 1.63
CA GLN A 67 1.41 -0.02 1.01
C GLN A 67 1.44 0.20 -0.50
N ASN A 68 0.46 0.90 -1.08
CA ASN A 68 0.23 1.01 -2.52
C ASN A 68 0.01 -0.32 -3.26
N GLN A 69 -0.30 -1.40 -2.55
CA GLN A 69 -0.63 -2.71 -3.12
C GLN A 69 -2.13 -2.79 -3.45
N HIS A 70 -2.58 -1.91 -4.34
CA HIS A 70 -4.00 -1.68 -4.62
C HIS A 70 -4.71 -2.89 -5.24
N ALA A 71 -4.01 -3.72 -6.02
CA ALA A 71 -4.58 -4.94 -6.60
C ALA A 71 -5.01 -5.93 -5.52
N ARG A 72 -4.12 -6.19 -4.54
CA ARG A 72 -4.43 -7.06 -3.40
C ARG A 72 -5.52 -6.47 -2.51
N ALA A 73 -5.51 -5.15 -2.32
CA ALA A 73 -6.57 -4.46 -1.59
C ALA A 73 -7.95 -4.66 -2.26
N GLN A 74 -8.03 -4.54 -3.60
CA GLN A 74 -9.26 -4.79 -4.35
C GLN A 74 -9.78 -6.22 -4.20
N GLU A 75 -8.90 -7.22 -4.31
CA GLU A 75 -9.28 -8.63 -4.13
C GLU A 75 -9.95 -8.86 -2.77
N LEU A 76 -9.36 -8.31 -1.70
CA LEU A 76 -9.84 -8.46 -0.34
C LEU A 76 -11.15 -7.67 -0.09
N LEU A 77 -11.30 -6.49 -0.69
CA LEU A 77 -12.55 -5.72 -0.64
C LEU A 77 -13.68 -6.40 -1.40
N ALA A 78 -13.39 -6.95 -2.58
CA ALA A 78 -14.35 -7.72 -3.36
C ALA A 78 -14.81 -8.96 -2.58
N HIS A 79 -13.87 -9.64 -1.91
CA HIS A 79 -14.17 -10.77 -1.05
C HIS A 79 -15.00 -10.35 0.18
N ALA A 80 -14.65 -9.27 0.88
CA ALA A 80 -15.46 -8.76 1.99
C ALA A 80 -16.90 -8.42 1.57
N ALA A 81 -17.07 -7.90 0.35
CA ALA A 81 -18.36 -7.56 -0.22
C ALA A 81 -19.26 -8.78 -0.53
N THR A 82 -18.70 -9.99 -0.68
CA THR A 82 -19.51 -11.21 -0.85
C THR A 82 -20.12 -11.68 0.47
N ILE A 83 -19.53 -11.29 1.60
CA ILE A 83 -19.99 -11.67 2.95
C ILE A 83 -21.10 -10.72 3.41
N ALA A 84 -20.88 -9.40 3.28
CA ALA A 84 -21.88 -8.38 3.55
C ALA A 84 -21.58 -7.11 2.74
N PRO A 85 -22.61 -6.29 2.41
CA PRO A 85 -22.42 -5.03 1.70
C PRO A 85 -21.32 -4.15 2.34
N LEU A 86 -20.59 -3.42 1.50
CA LEU A 86 -19.59 -2.48 1.98
C LEU A 86 -20.27 -1.25 2.59
N THR A 87 -19.64 -0.71 3.64
CA THR A 87 -20.00 0.60 4.18
C THR A 87 -19.48 1.70 3.27
N ARG A 88 -19.97 2.94 3.47
CA ARG A 88 -19.47 4.13 2.77
C ARG A 88 -17.93 4.24 2.79
N GLU A 89 -17.31 4.06 3.95
CA GLU A 89 -15.84 4.18 4.12
C GLU A 89 -15.08 3.08 3.34
N GLU A 90 -15.62 1.86 3.35
CA GLU A 90 -15.04 0.74 2.63
C GLU A 90 -15.19 0.92 1.10
N ASP A 91 -16.31 1.51 0.66
CA ASP A 91 -16.53 1.89 -0.73
C ASP A 91 -15.60 3.01 -1.17
N LEU A 92 -15.31 4.00 -0.31
CA LEU A 92 -14.30 5.02 -0.62
C LEU A 92 -12.91 4.41 -0.79
N LEU A 93 -12.53 3.48 0.10
CA LEU A 93 -11.27 2.75 -0.02
C LEU A 93 -11.21 1.99 -1.36
N ARG A 94 -12.31 1.32 -1.72
CA ARG A 94 -12.44 0.59 -2.99
C ARG A 94 -12.33 1.52 -4.20
N VAL A 95 -13.01 2.67 -4.20
CA VAL A 95 -12.91 3.63 -5.32
C VAL A 95 -11.49 4.17 -5.45
N ARG A 96 -10.83 4.52 -4.34
CA ARG A 96 -9.44 5.01 -4.36
C ARG A 96 -8.47 3.96 -4.90
N SER A 97 -8.64 2.70 -4.53
CA SER A 97 -7.81 1.62 -5.08
C SER A 97 -8.09 1.36 -6.57
N TRP A 98 -9.34 1.50 -7.05
CA TRP A 98 -9.62 1.42 -8.50
C TRP A 98 -8.96 2.55 -9.27
N ILE A 99 -9.02 3.79 -8.75
CA ILE A 99 -8.33 4.93 -9.36
C ILE A 99 -6.82 4.69 -9.43
N ALA A 100 -6.21 4.18 -8.36
CA ALA A 100 -4.77 3.90 -8.33
C ALA A 100 -4.35 2.76 -9.28
N LEU A 101 -5.26 1.84 -9.60
CA LEU A 101 -5.09 0.79 -10.62
C LEU A 101 -5.49 1.24 -12.03
N GLU A 102 -5.81 2.53 -12.20
CA GLU A 102 -6.32 3.09 -13.45
C GLU A 102 -7.63 2.45 -13.96
N GLN A 103 -8.38 1.80 -13.07
CA GLN A 103 -9.68 1.20 -13.35
C GLN A 103 -10.80 2.25 -13.23
N TYR A 104 -10.70 3.30 -14.03
CA TYR A 104 -11.54 4.50 -13.93
C TYR A 104 -13.03 4.23 -14.17
N ASP A 105 -13.37 3.28 -15.04
CA ASP A 105 -14.77 2.94 -15.33
C ASP A 105 -15.48 2.32 -14.11
N GLU A 106 -14.81 1.42 -13.40
CA GLU A 106 -15.34 0.81 -12.17
C GLU A 106 -15.44 1.84 -11.04
N ALA A 107 -14.42 2.69 -10.90
CA ALA A 107 -14.45 3.82 -9.97
C ALA A 107 -15.65 4.73 -10.25
N ARG A 108 -15.90 5.11 -11.52
CA ARG A 108 -17.02 5.97 -11.90
C ARG A 108 -18.38 5.33 -11.63
N LYS A 109 -18.57 4.07 -12.00
CA LYS A 109 -19.83 3.34 -11.73
C LYS A 109 -20.20 3.37 -10.24
N GLN A 110 -19.21 3.16 -9.37
CA GLN A 110 -19.42 3.17 -7.93
C GLN A 110 -19.67 4.59 -7.40
N VAL A 111 -18.89 5.58 -7.83
CA VAL A 111 -19.10 7.00 -7.46
C VAL A 111 -20.51 7.46 -7.83
N ASP A 112 -20.97 7.17 -9.05
CA ASP A 112 -22.30 7.57 -9.51
C ASP A 112 -23.42 6.85 -8.76
N ARG A 113 -23.18 5.61 -8.29
CA ARG A 113 -24.13 4.90 -7.41
C ARG A 113 -24.18 5.57 -6.04
N SER A 114 -23.03 5.80 -5.42
CA SER A 114 -22.95 6.44 -4.10
C SER A 114 -23.58 7.84 -4.10
N LEU A 115 -23.41 8.63 -5.17
CA LEU A 115 -24.03 9.95 -5.30
C LEU A 115 -25.52 9.92 -5.68
N LYS A 116 -26.07 8.80 -6.17
CA LYS A 116 -27.53 8.64 -6.28
C LYS A 116 -28.17 8.39 -4.93
N GLU A 117 -27.47 7.68 -4.05
CA GLU A 117 -27.93 7.35 -2.70
C GLU A 117 -27.71 8.52 -1.72
N THR A 118 -26.58 9.23 -1.86
CA THR A 118 -26.20 10.38 -1.02
C THR A 118 -25.60 11.49 -1.89
N PRO A 119 -26.43 12.31 -2.56
CA PRO A 119 -25.97 13.33 -3.50
C PRO A 119 -25.03 14.40 -2.92
N GLU A 120 -25.12 14.65 -1.62
CA GLU A 120 -24.35 15.65 -0.88
C GLU A 120 -23.01 15.14 -0.33
N ASP A 121 -22.64 13.88 -0.60
CA ASP A 121 -21.39 13.31 -0.11
C ASP A 121 -20.17 14.02 -0.69
N GLY A 122 -19.50 14.81 0.16
CA GLY A 122 -18.39 15.65 -0.26
C GLY A 122 -17.19 14.90 -0.83
N GLU A 123 -16.89 13.69 -0.33
CA GLU A 123 -15.75 12.91 -0.83
C GLU A 123 -16.07 12.25 -2.17
N PHE A 124 -17.26 11.68 -2.33
CA PHE A 124 -17.68 11.14 -3.63
C PHE A 124 -17.84 12.23 -4.68
N LEU A 125 -18.31 13.43 -4.31
CA LEU A 125 -18.34 14.59 -5.21
C LEU A 125 -16.93 15.01 -5.62
N ALA A 126 -15.95 14.98 -4.71
CA ALA A 126 -14.57 15.28 -5.05
C ALA A 126 -13.98 14.23 -6.00
N LEU A 127 -14.24 12.94 -5.76
CA LEU A 127 -13.81 11.84 -6.63
C LEU A 127 -14.45 11.95 -8.03
N GLN A 128 -15.75 12.29 -8.11
CA GLN A 128 -16.44 12.52 -9.37
C GLN A 128 -15.76 13.63 -10.18
N ARG A 129 -15.47 14.78 -9.54
CA ARG A 129 -14.77 15.91 -10.19
C ARG A 129 -13.37 15.53 -10.68
N ASN A 130 -12.63 14.73 -9.90
CA ASN A 130 -11.29 14.27 -10.28
C ASN A 130 -11.36 13.38 -11.53
N LEU A 131 -12.30 12.44 -11.55
CA LEU A 131 -12.52 11.55 -12.68
C LEU A 131 -12.98 12.32 -13.94
N ASP A 132 -13.82 13.35 -13.82
CA ASP A 132 -14.27 14.19 -14.95
C ASP A 132 -13.15 15.04 -15.55
N LYS A 133 -12.26 15.56 -14.69
CA LYS A 133 -11.17 16.45 -15.12
C LYS A 133 -10.00 15.71 -15.75
N ARG A 134 -9.93 14.37 -15.67
CA ARG A 134 -8.82 13.59 -16.20
C ARG A 134 -8.60 13.85 -17.69
N THR A 135 -9.65 13.81 -18.51
CA THR A 135 -9.52 14.04 -19.96
C THR A 135 -9.04 15.46 -20.27
N VAL A 136 -9.49 16.45 -19.49
CA VAL A 136 -9.06 17.85 -19.64
C VAL A 136 -7.59 18.02 -19.23
N LEU A 137 -7.13 17.35 -18.18
CA LEU A 137 -5.74 17.38 -17.73
C LEU A 137 -4.77 16.94 -18.85
N PHE A 138 -5.19 16.00 -19.70
CA PHE A 138 -4.38 15.49 -20.80
C PHE A 138 -4.67 16.15 -22.16
N ALA A 139 -5.61 17.10 -22.25
CA ALA A 139 -6.02 17.70 -23.52
C ALA A 139 -5.00 18.70 -24.10
N ASP A 140 -4.12 19.28 -23.28
CA ASP A 140 -3.29 20.44 -23.65
C ASP A 140 -1.77 20.20 -23.55
N THR A 141 -1.34 18.95 -23.30
CA THR A 141 0.07 18.66 -23.03
C THR A 141 0.81 18.21 -24.30
N SER A 142 1.14 19.15 -25.18
CA SER A 142 2.15 18.94 -26.25
C SER A 142 3.54 19.44 -25.86
N LEU A 143 3.68 20.09 -24.69
CA LEU A 143 4.93 20.68 -24.23
C LEU A 143 5.97 19.64 -23.78
N PHE A 144 5.53 18.47 -23.32
CA PHE A 144 6.38 17.41 -22.82
C PHE A 144 5.79 16.04 -23.18
N THR A 145 6.66 15.11 -23.57
CA THR A 145 6.33 13.69 -23.63
C THR A 145 6.74 13.07 -22.29
N LEU A 146 5.82 12.36 -21.65
CA LEU A 146 6.13 11.56 -20.47
C LEU A 146 6.55 10.17 -20.93
N GLU A 147 7.75 9.75 -20.55
CA GLU A 147 8.26 8.41 -20.80
C GLU A 147 8.48 7.69 -19.47
N HIS A 148 8.19 6.39 -19.44
CA HIS A 148 8.47 5.57 -18.29
C HIS A 148 9.98 5.33 -18.18
N VAL A 149 10.55 5.56 -17.00
CA VAL A 149 11.95 5.28 -16.70
C VAL A 149 12.02 4.00 -15.91
N GLU A 150 12.60 2.96 -16.52
CA GLU A 150 12.90 1.70 -15.84
C GLU A 150 14.07 1.90 -14.88
N LEU A 151 13.87 1.52 -13.61
CA LEU A 151 14.89 1.62 -12.56
C LEU A 151 15.18 0.22 -11.98
N PRO A 152 16.04 -0.58 -12.62
CA PRO A 152 16.29 -1.96 -12.21
C PRO A 152 16.70 -2.06 -10.73
N GLY A 153 15.97 -2.87 -9.96
CA GLY A 153 16.26 -3.12 -8.55
C GLY A 153 15.79 -2.02 -7.58
N ILE A 154 15.05 -1.02 -8.07
CA ILE A 154 14.36 -0.01 -7.24
C ILE A 154 12.87 -0.36 -7.16
N SER A 155 12.30 -0.32 -5.96
CA SER A 155 10.87 -0.53 -5.74
C SER A 155 10.11 0.78 -5.91
N ASN A 156 10.55 1.84 -5.24
CA ASN A 156 10.01 3.19 -5.34
C ASN A 156 11.16 4.21 -5.40
N ALA A 157 10.98 5.27 -6.20
CA ALA A 157 11.88 6.41 -6.25
C ALA A 157 11.09 7.71 -6.28
N PHE A 158 11.56 8.72 -5.56
CA PHE A 158 10.92 10.04 -5.56
C PHE A 158 11.91 11.15 -5.19
N SER A 159 11.41 12.39 -5.22
CA SER A 159 12.16 13.61 -4.92
C SER A 159 13.49 13.75 -5.69
N PRO A 160 13.46 13.69 -7.04
CA PRO A 160 14.65 13.91 -7.83
C PRO A 160 15.16 15.35 -7.68
N SER A 161 16.47 15.50 -7.47
CA SER A 161 17.17 16.78 -7.42
C SER A 161 18.37 16.75 -8.38
N PRO A 162 18.63 17.81 -9.17
CA PRO A 162 19.80 17.84 -10.06
C PRO A 162 21.12 17.67 -9.30
N CYS A 163 22.00 16.81 -9.83
CA CYS A 163 23.34 16.54 -9.31
C CYS A 163 24.32 16.37 -10.48
N GLY A 164 24.83 17.48 -11.02
CA GLY A 164 25.66 17.45 -12.22
C GLY A 164 24.88 16.95 -13.44
N ASP A 165 25.37 15.89 -14.06
CA ASP A 165 24.71 15.15 -15.16
C ASP A 165 23.73 14.07 -14.68
N LYS A 166 23.59 13.90 -13.36
CA LYS A 166 22.75 12.88 -12.72
C LYS A 166 21.62 13.52 -11.91
N LEU A 167 20.73 12.66 -11.42
CA LEU A 167 19.71 13.01 -10.44
C LEU A 167 20.04 12.36 -9.10
N LEU A 168 19.98 13.12 -8.02
CA LEU A 168 19.91 12.60 -6.67
C LEU A 168 18.46 12.23 -6.37
N ILE A 169 18.20 11.00 -5.96
CA ILE A 169 16.84 10.49 -5.66
C ILE A 169 16.82 9.83 -4.28
N ALA A 170 15.65 9.83 -3.63
CA ALA A 170 15.38 8.93 -2.50
C ALA A 170 14.67 7.69 -3.03
N ALA A 171 15.14 6.50 -2.65
CA ALA A 171 14.60 5.25 -3.17
C ALA A 171 14.64 4.11 -2.16
N ASP A 172 13.72 3.16 -2.30
CA ASP A 172 13.76 1.86 -1.60
C ASP A 172 13.94 0.70 -2.59
N ARG A 173 14.31 -0.46 -2.06
CA ARG A 173 14.62 -1.66 -2.86
C ARG A 173 13.97 -2.90 -2.24
N PRO A 174 13.71 -3.93 -3.05
CA PRO A 174 13.33 -5.24 -2.54
C PRO A 174 14.43 -5.81 -1.65
N ILE A 175 14.07 -6.31 -0.46
CA ILE A 175 15.02 -6.90 0.48
C ILE A 175 14.52 -8.23 1.06
N SER A 176 15.42 -9.21 1.16
CA SER A 176 15.12 -10.53 1.77
C SER A 176 15.47 -10.59 3.27
N GLY A 177 16.16 -9.57 3.80
CA GLY A 177 16.68 -9.48 5.16
C GLY A 177 15.66 -9.01 6.22
N SER A 178 16.08 -8.99 7.48
CA SER A 178 15.21 -8.61 8.62
C SER A 178 15.10 -7.11 8.87
N GLN A 179 16.05 -6.30 8.38
CA GLN A 179 16.01 -4.85 8.46
C GLN A 179 15.21 -4.29 7.28
N ARG A 180 13.89 -4.30 7.42
CA ARG A 180 12.93 -3.81 6.44
C ARG A 180 12.09 -2.69 7.04
N ASN A 181 11.71 -1.74 6.20
CA ASN A 181 10.72 -0.73 6.53
C ASN A 181 9.41 -1.44 6.96
N PRO A 182 8.94 -1.26 8.20
CA PRO A 182 7.71 -1.90 8.67
C PRO A 182 6.49 -1.51 7.84
N TRP A 183 6.51 -0.35 7.18
CA TRP A 183 5.41 0.16 6.39
C TRP A 183 5.09 -0.76 5.21
N ASN A 184 6.05 -0.94 4.29
CA ASN A 184 5.86 -1.65 3.02
C ASN A 184 6.66 -2.97 2.90
N GLY A 185 7.56 -3.25 3.84
CA GLY A 185 8.38 -4.46 3.82
C GLY A 185 9.63 -4.37 2.93
N GLU A 186 9.85 -3.25 2.26
CA GLU A 186 11.03 -2.94 1.43
C GLU A 186 12.21 -2.49 2.32
N SER A 187 13.34 -2.11 1.73
CA SER A 187 14.41 -1.43 2.47
C SER A 187 13.93 -0.11 3.08
N PHE A 188 14.69 0.44 4.03
CA PHE A 188 14.57 1.86 4.33
C PHE A 188 14.95 2.68 3.09
N LEU A 189 14.50 3.94 3.07
CA LEU A 189 14.82 4.85 1.97
C LEU A 189 16.27 5.26 2.12
N ASP A 190 17.01 5.17 1.02
CA ASP A 190 18.39 5.62 0.91
C ASP A 190 18.49 6.64 -0.23
N LEU A 191 19.56 7.41 -0.24
CA LEU A 191 19.88 8.32 -1.34
C LEU A 191 20.71 7.62 -2.41
N TYR A 192 20.35 7.86 -3.66
CA TYR A 192 21.00 7.30 -4.84
C TYR A 192 21.27 8.36 -5.91
N LEU A 193 22.30 8.12 -6.71
CA LEU A 193 22.52 8.81 -7.97
C LEU A 193 21.91 7.99 -9.11
N LEU A 194 20.96 8.59 -9.82
CA LEU A 194 20.33 8.08 -11.03
C LEU A 194 20.97 8.76 -12.25
N ASP A 195 21.49 7.96 -13.17
CA ASP A 195 21.81 8.40 -14.53
C ASP A 195 20.53 8.38 -15.38
N PRO A 196 19.97 9.55 -15.77
CA PRO A 196 18.73 9.61 -16.53
C PRO A 196 18.86 9.06 -17.96
N ALA A 197 20.08 8.96 -18.52
CA ALA A 197 20.29 8.44 -19.86
C ALA A 197 20.26 6.91 -19.91
N THR A 198 20.67 6.25 -18.82
CA THR A 198 20.79 4.78 -18.76
C THR A 198 19.82 4.12 -17.79
N GLY A 199 19.19 4.88 -16.89
CA GLY A 199 18.38 4.34 -15.78
C GLY A 199 19.23 3.72 -14.66
N THR A 200 20.57 3.84 -14.72
CA THR A 200 21.47 3.24 -13.72
C THR A 200 21.36 3.96 -12.38
N VAL A 201 21.12 3.19 -11.32
CA VAL A 201 20.99 3.72 -9.94
C VAL A 201 22.11 3.21 -9.03
N THR A 202 22.94 4.13 -8.55
CA THR A 202 24.08 3.83 -7.66
C THR A 202 23.88 4.49 -6.30
N GLY A 203 24.14 3.76 -5.21
CA GLY A 203 24.04 4.33 -3.86
C GLY A 203 24.94 5.55 -3.70
N LEU A 204 24.42 6.59 -3.03
CA LEU A 204 25.23 7.76 -2.72
C LEU A 204 26.39 7.33 -1.80
N PRO A 205 27.66 7.60 -2.16
CA PRO A 205 28.80 7.16 -1.37
C PRO A 205 28.92 7.94 -0.06
N GLY A 206 29.64 7.36 0.89
CA GLY A 206 29.87 7.92 2.23
C GLY A 206 28.85 7.45 3.26
N ASP A 207 28.76 8.18 4.38
CA ASP A 207 27.99 7.77 5.56
C ASP A 207 26.55 8.34 5.58
N VAL A 208 26.06 8.77 4.42
CA VAL A 208 24.73 9.40 4.30
C VAL A 208 23.62 8.36 4.44
N ASN A 209 23.80 7.18 3.84
CA ASN A 209 22.83 6.09 3.91
C ASN A 209 22.96 5.32 5.22
N GLY A 210 21.85 5.14 5.92
CA GLY A 210 21.82 4.78 7.34
C GLY A 210 20.83 3.67 7.70
N ARG A 211 20.42 3.65 8.96
CA ARG A 211 19.44 2.68 9.49
C ARG A 211 18.00 3.18 9.42
N PHE A 212 17.80 4.42 9.00
CA PHE A 212 16.50 5.10 8.95
C PHE A 212 16.25 5.60 7.53
N HIS A 213 15.07 6.18 7.29
CA HIS A 213 14.76 6.78 6.00
C HIS A 213 15.61 8.01 5.76
N GLU A 214 16.26 8.07 4.60
CA GLU A 214 16.97 9.24 4.12
C GLU A 214 16.19 9.90 2.99
N GLY A 215 16.08 11.22 3.06
CA GLY A 215 15.48 12.04 2.01
C GLY A 215 14.12 12.63 2.37
N PRO A 216 13.60 13.57 1.57
CA PRO A 216 14.19 14.13 0.34
C PRO A 216 15.52 14.87 0.56
N ALA A 217 16.29 15.05 -0.51
CA ALA A 217 17.62 15.66 -0.45
C ALA A 217 17.87 16.66 -1.59
N VAL A 218 18.72 17.65 -1.32
CA VAL A 218 19.12 18.69 -2.28
C VAL A 218 20.58 19.07 -2.10
N ILE A 219 21.25 19.36 -3.20
CA ILE A 219 22.64 19.83 -3.23
C ILE A 219 22.64 21.36 -3.33
N ALA A 220 23.44 22.02 -2.50
CA ALA A 220 23.62 23.46 -2.52
C ALA A 220 24.26 23.93 -3.85
N PRO A 221 24.09 25.21 -4.25
CA PRO A 221 24.67 25.73 -5.49
C PRO A 221 26.20 25.61 -5.59
N ASP A 222 26.90 25.48 -4.46
CA ASP A 222 28.36 25.26 -4.42
C ASP A 222 28.78 23.83 -4.81
N GLY A 223 27.83 22.91 -4.96
CA GLY A 223 28.05 21.51 -5.29
C GLY A 223 28.73 20.69 -4.19
N ARG A 224 28.89 21.25 -2.98
CA ARG A 224 29.68 20.67 -1.88
C ARG A 224 28.85 20.33 -0.66
N THR A 225 27.70 20.97 -0.50
CA THR A 225 26.85 20.78 0.68
C THR A 225 25.58 20.03 0.31
N LEU A 226 25.31 18.91 0.98
CA LEU A 226 24.08 18.13 0.86
C LEU A 226 23.17 18.41 2.06
N TYR A 227 21.91 18.74 1.81
CA TYR A 227 20.85 18.82 2.81
C TYR A 227 19.85 17.68 2.59
N PHE A 228 19.51 16.94 3.64
CA PHE A 228 18.54 15.85 3.59
C PHE A 228 17.80 15.72 4.92
N THR A 229 16.65 15.06 4.91
CA THR A 229 15.89 14.70 6.12
C THR A 229 16.12 13.25 6.53
N ARG A 230 16.08 13.00 7.84
CA ARG A 230 16.19 11.69 8.49
C ARG A 230 15.24 11.62 9.69
#